data_AF-A0A1J5HQ50-F1
#
_entry.id   AF-A0A1J5HQ50-F1
#
_cell.length_a   1.000
_cell.length_b   1.000
_cell.length_c   1.000
_cell.angle_alpha   90.00
_cell.angle_beta   90.00
_cell.angle_gamma   90.00
#
_symmetry.space_group_name_H-M   'P 1'
#
loop_
_entity.id
_entity.type
_entity.pdbx_description
1 polymer ?
#
loop_
_entity_poly.entity_id
_entity_poly.type
_entity_poly.pdbx_seq_one_letter_code
_entity_poly.pdbx_strand_id
1 'polypeptide(L)'
;MNQTVNLQIPIDTNLRNQALIGAKELGFTNLQDSIRIFLQQLALKSFKISFETKPVVLSAKNDLKYSKIINDIKSGKEKSIGFQNTKDMIEYLDVNS
;
A
#
# COMPACT_ATOMS: atom_id res chain seq x y z
N MET A 1 13.95 38.44 12.69
CA MET A 1 12.82 38.07 13.57
C MET A 1 12.24 36.78 13.05
N ASN A 2 12.15 35.73 13.88
CA ASN A 2 11.42 34.52 13.49
C ASN A 2 9.92 34.81 13.59
N GLN A 3 9.23 34.80 12.44
CA GLN A 3 7.78 34.99 12.39
C GLN A 3 7.10 33.66 12.74
N THR A 4 6.53 33.58 13.94
CA THR A 4 5.67 32.45 14.34
C THR A 4 4.27 32.69 13.78
N VAL A 5 3.77 31.75 12.98
CA VAL A 5 2.42 31.79 12.40
C VAL A 5 1.55 30.71 13.06
N ASN A 6 0.36 31.09 13.53
CA ASN A 6 -0.62 30.16 14.07
C ASN A 6 -1.46 29.55 12.93
N LEU A 7 -1.50 28.23 12.85
CA LEU A 7 -2.31 27.49 11.86
C LEU A 7 -3.61 26.99 12.51
N GLN A 8 -4.75 27.38 11.94
CA GLN A 8 -6.07 26.90 12.34
C GLN A 8 -6.64 26.01 11.24
N ILE A 9 -7.02 24.78 11.58
CA ILE A 9 -7.55 23.80 10.63
C ILE A 9 -8.91 23.31 11.14
N PRO A 10 -10.02 23.70 10.49
CA PRO A 10 -11.33 23.14 10.79
C PRO A 10 -11.37 21.66 10.40
N ILE A 11 -11.62 20.79 11.38
CA ILE A 11 -11.74 19.34 11.17
C ILE A 11 -12.84 18.79 12.07
N ASP A 12 -13.41 17.66 11.68
CA ASP A 12 -14.34 16.94 12.54
C ASP A 12 -13.67 16.49 13.85
N THR A 13 -14.45 16.47 14.94
CA THR A 13 -13.93 16.15 16.28
C THR A 13 -13.48 14.69 16.38
N ASN A 14 -14.19 13.77 15.71
CA ASN A 14 -13.81 12.36 15.69
C ASN A 14 -12.50 12.17 14.92
N LEU A 15 -12.38 12.80 13.75
CA LEU A 15 -11.15 12.78 12.96
C LEU A 15 -9.95 13.31 13.76
N ARG A 16 -10.13 14.44 14.46
CA ARG A 16 -9.11 15.02 15.35
C ARG A 16 -8.63 13.99 16.39
N ASN A 17 -9.58 13.32 17.05
CA ASN A 17 -9.27 12.39 18.14
C ASN A 17 -8.56 11.14 17.60
N GLN A 18 -9.01 10.59 16.46
CA GLN A 18 -8.36 9.47 15.79
C GLN A 18 -6.93 9.83 15.34
N ALA A 19 -6.75 11.00 14.72
CA ALA A 19 -5.44 11.47 14.31
C ALA A 19 -4.49 11.69 15.51
N LEU A 20 -5.01 12.15 16.65
CA LEU A 20 -4.23 12.29 17.88
C LEU A 20 -3.80 10.92 18.45
N ILE A 21 -4.64 9.89 18.37
CA ILE A 21 -4.28 8.53 18.77
C ILE A 21 -3.13 8.03 17.90
N GLY A 22 -3.28 8.09 16.57
CA GLY A 22 -2.21 7.68 15.64
C GLY A 22 -0.91 8.47 15.83
N ALA A 23 -1.00 9.78 16.09
CA ALA A 23 0.17 10.60 16.40
C ALA A 23 0.88 10.14 17.68
N LYS A 24 0.13 9.78 18.74
CA LYS A 24 0.70 9.26 19.98
C LYS A 24 1.37 7.90 19.80
N GLU A 25 0.80 7.02 18.98
CA GLU A 25 1.40 5.73 18.64
C GLU A 25 2.75 5.90 17.93
N LEU A 26 2.90 6.97 17.14
CA LEU A 26 4.16 7.36 16.51
C LEU A 26 5.12 8.12 17.46
N GLY A 27 4.76 8.29 18.74
CA GLY A 27 5.59 8.95 19.76
C GLY A 27 5.42 10.46 19.87
N PHE A 28 4.46 11.07 19.17
CA PHE A 28 4.19 12.51 19.29
C PHE A 28 3.34 12.83 20.52
N THR A 29 3.68 13.90 21.24
CA THR A 29 2.92 14.36 22.40
C THR A 29 1.61 15.05 22.02
N ASN A 30 1.59 15.77 20.89
CA ASN A 30 0.42 16.49 20.39
C ASN A 30 0.35 16.48 18.86
N LEU A 31 -0.83 16.85 18.33
CA LEU A 31 -1.09 16.88 16.89
C LEU A 31 -0.34 18.02 16.16
N GLN A 32 0.01 19.11 16.84
CA GLN A 32 0.70 20.23 16.19
C GLN A 32 2.13 19.87 15.82
N ASP A 33 2.80 19.06 16.63
CA ASP A 33 4.15 18.58 16.35
C ASP A 33 4.18 17.63 15.15
N SER A 34 3.20 16.74 15.03
CA SER A 34 3.09 15.87 13.84
C SER A 34 2.79 16.67 12.56
N ILE A 35 1.93 17.69 12.64
CA ILE A 35 1.67 18.62 11.53
C ILE A 35 2.94 19.40 11.15
N ARG A 36 3.75 19.83 12.12
CA ARG A 36 5.01 20.55 11.84
C ARG A 36 5.98 19.70 11.02
N ILE A 37 6.15 18.43 11.39
CA ILE A 37 6.99 17.49 10.63
C ILE A 37 6.42 17.28 9.23
N PHE A 38 5.10 17.09 9.11
CA PHE A 38 4.45 16.95 7.81
C PHE A 38 4.69 18.18 6.92
N LEU A 39 4.51 19.40 7.43
CA LEU A 39 4.77 20.63 6.70
C LEU A 39 6.23 20.76 6.28
N GLN A 40 7.18 20.29 7.11
CA GLN A 40 8.58 20.27 6.76
C GLN A 40 8.86 19.32 5.59
N GLN A 41 8.29 18.11 5.60
CA GLN A 41 8.40 17.17 4.48
C GLN A 41 7.71 17.71 3.21
N LEU A 42 6.60 18.43 3.37
CA LEU A 42 5.92 19.11 2.27
C LEU A 42 6.77 20.19 1.62
N ALA A 43 7.43 21.03 2.43
CA ALA A 43 8.33 22.05 1.92
C ALA A 43 9.52 21.45 1.15
N LEU A 44 10.01 20.30 1.60
CA LEU A 44 11.10 19.56 0.96
C LEU A 44 10.66 18.75 -0.28
N LYS A 45 9.35 18.69 -0.58
CA LYS A 45 8.77 17.84 -1.65
C LYS A 45 9.16 16.36 -1.52
N SER A 46 9.46 15.91 -0.31
CA SER A 46 10.03 14.60 -0.02
C SER A 46 8.98 13.49 0.15
N PHE A 47 7.70 13.84 0.28
CA PHE A 47 6.62 12.86 0.37
C PHE A 47 5.76 12.85 -0.91
N LYS A 48 5.50 11.65 -1.43
CA LYS A 48 4.48 11.42 -2.45
C LYS A 48 3.17 11.14 -1.71
N ILE A 49 2.13 11.94 -1.97
CA ILE A 49 0.76 11.58 -1.57
C ILE A 49 0.35 10.41 -2.45
N SER A 50 0.56 9.20 -1.95
CA SER A 50 0.01 7.97 -2.50
C SER A 50 -1.24 7.66 -1.70
N PHE A 51 -2.41 7.71 -2.33
CA PHE A 51 -3.57 7.01 -1.81
C PHE A 51 -3.32 5.54 -2.11
N GLU A 52 -2.60 4.85 -1.22
CA GLU A 52 -2.50 3.40 -1.36
C GLU A 52 -3.92 2.84 -1.28
N THR A 53 -4.43 2.35 -2.40
CA THR A 53 -5.60 1.49 -2.42
C THR A 53 -5.31 0.37 -1.44
N LYS A 54 -6.18 0.21 -0.44
CA LYS A 54 -6.09 -0.87 0.55
C LYS A 54 -5.64 -2.14 -0.18
N PRO A 55 -4.60 -2.86 0.32
CA PRO A 55 -4.12 -4.04 -0.36
C PRO A 55 -5.31 -4.93 -0.67
N VAL A 56 -5.46 -5.33 -1.94
CA VAL A 56 -6.55 -6.21 -2.36
C VAL A 56 -6.29 -7.55 -1.68
N VAL A 57 -6.92 -7.76 -0.53
CA VAL A 57 -6.88 -9.03 0.18
C VAL A 57 -7.76 -9.98 -0.60
N LEU A 58 -7.18 -11.09 -1.06
CA LEU A 58 -7.93 -12.16 -1.67
C LEU A 58 -8.95 -12.70 -0.65
N SER A 59 -10.14 -13.06 -1.10
CA SER A 59 -11.07 -13.78 -0.23
C SER A 59 -10.46 -15.12 0.16
N ALA A 60 -10.80 -15.66 1.33
CA ALA A 60 -10.28 -16.95 1.79
C ALA A 60 -10.46 -18.08 0.74
N LYS A 61 -11.54 -18.03 -0.05
CA LYS A 61 -11.79 -18.95 -1.16
C LYS A 61 -10.76 -18.80 -2.29
N ASN A 62 -10.40 -17.58 -2.65
CA ASN A 62 -9.44 -17.31 -3.71
C ASN A 62 -8.02 -17.66 -3.27
N ASP A 63 -7.65 -17.33 -2.02
CA ASP A 63 -6.35 -17.73 -1.45
C ASP A 63 -6.17 -19.24 -1.47
N LEU A 64 -7.19 -20.00 -1.07
CA LEU A 64 -7.16 -21.46 -1.11
C LEU A 64 -7.01 -21.98 -2.55
N LYS A 65 -7.71 -21.38 -3.51
CA LYS A 65 -7.61 -21.75 -4.93
C LYS A 65 -6.20 -21.51 -5.47
N TYR A 66 -5.65 -20.32 -5.28
CA TYR A 66 -4.31 -19.98 -5.77
C TYR A 66 -3.22 -20.77 -5.05
N SER A 67 -3.33 -20.98 -3.73
CA SER A 67 -2.41 -21.81 -2.96
C SER A 67 -2.41 -23.25 -3.45
N LYS A 68 -3.59 -23.81 -3.78
CA LYS A 68 -3.70 -25.14 -4.37
C LYS A 68 -3.01 -25.21 -5.73
N ILE A 69 -3.23 -24.22 -6.61
CA ILE A 69 -2.56 -24.17 -7.92
C ILE A 69 -1.04 -24.14 -7.75
N ILE A 70 -0.53 -23.30 -6.87
CA ILE A 70 0.91 -23.21 -6.58
C ILE A 70 1.45 -24.54 -6.06
N ASN A 71 0.72 -25.21 -5.17
CA ASN A 71 1.13 -26.50 -4.62
C ASN A 71 1.09 -27.62 -5.67
N ASP A 72 0.07 -27.64 -6.53
CA ASP A 72 -0.06 -28.62 -7.61
C ASP A 72 1.05 -28.44 -8.67
N ILE A 73 1.48 -27.19 -8.95
CA ILE A 73 2.66 -26.90 -9.78
C ILE A 73 3.96 -27.34 -9.09
N LYS A 74 4.18 -26.96 -7.82
CA LYS A 74 5.40 -27.29 -7.06
C LYS A 74 5.58 -28.78 -6.83
N SER A 75 4.50 -29.51 -6.62
CA SER A 75 4.51 -30.96 -6.45
C SER A 75 4.72 -31.73 -7.76
N GLY A 76 4.77 -31.05 -8.91
CA GLY A 76 4.92 -31.67 -10.22
C GLY A 76 3.66 -32.42 -10.69
N LYS A 77 2.53 -32.22 -10.01
CA LYS A 77 1.23 -32.79 -10.39
C LYS A 77 0.70 -32.13 -11.66
N GLU A 78 0.93 -30.83 -11.81
CA GLU A 78 0.66 -30.11 -13.06
C GLU A 78 1.91 -30.10 -13.95
N LYS A 79 1.71 -30.38 -15.25
CA LYS A 79 2.79 -30.34 -16.24
C LYS A 79 3.19 -28.89 -16.47
N SER A 80 4.37 -28.52 -15.98
CA SER A 80 4.95 -27.21 -16.23
C SER A 80 5.65 -27.20 -17.58
N ILE A 81 5.36 -26.19 -18.41
CA ILE A 81 6.04 -25.94 -19.68
C ILE A 81 6.93 -24.72 -19.49
N GLY A 82 8.21 -24.84 -19.80
CA GLY A 82 9.17 -23.74 -19.78
C GLY A 82 9.30 -23.12 -21.16
N PHE A 83 9.34 -21.79 -21.23
CA PHE A 83 9.59 -21.06 -22.47
C PHE A 83 10.91 -20.29 -22.34
N GLN A 84 11.70 -20.26 -23.41
CA GLN A 84 12.99 -19.57 -23.44
C GLN A 84 12.84 -18.07 -23.71
N ASN A 85 11.71 -17.65 -24.31
CA ASN A 85 11.42 -16.25 -24.57
C ASN A 85 9.90 -15.98 -24.51
N THR A 86 9.54 -14.71 -24.35
CA THR A 86 8.15 -14.27 -24.19
C THR A 86 7.32 -14.47 -25.46
N LYS A 87 7.94 -14.45 -26.65
CA LYS A 87 7.24 -14.61 -27.93
C LYS A 87 6.68 -16.03 -28.06
N ASP A 88 7.50 -17.04 -27.78
CA ASP A 88 7.11 -18.46 -27.83
C ASP A 88 6.00 -18.76 -26.80
N MET A 89 6.04 -18.12 -25.63
CA MET A 89 4.99 -18.24 -24.62
C MET A 89 3.66 -17.69 -25.13
N ILE A 90 3.66 -16.49 -25.71
CA ILE A 90 2.44 -15.83 -26.20
C ILE A 90 1.84 -16.64 -27.36
N GLU A 91 2.67 -17.11 -28.29
CA GLU A 91 2.22 -17.95 -29.42
C GLU A 91 1.57 -19.26 -28.94
N TYR A 92 2.15 -19.93 -27.93
CA TYR A 92 1.54 -21.11 -27.32
C TYR A 92 0.18 -20.82 -26.68
N LEU A 93 0.04 -19.67 -26.01
CA LEU A 93 -1.21 -19.28 -25.35
C LEU A 93 -2.29 -18.91 -26.37
N ASP A 94 -1.96 -18.16 -27.42
CA ASP A 94 -2.92 -17.77 -28.46
C ASP A 94 -3.46 -18.97 -29.25
N VAL A 95 -2.60 -19.97 -29.52
CA VAL A 95 -3.01 -21.19 -30.26
C VAL A 95 -3.92 -22.11 -29.43
N ASN A 96 -3.84 -22.03 -28.10
CA ASN A 96 -4.59 -22.89 -27.17
C ASN A 96 -5.65 -22.12 -26.34
N SER A 97 -5.96 -20.88 -26.72
CA SER A 97 -7.04 -20.05 -26.14
C SER A 97 -8.39 -20.33 -26.83
#